data_AF-A0A9D2D9Y2-F1
#
_entry.id   AF-A0A9D2D9Y2-F1
#
_cell.length_a   1.000
_cell.length_b   1.000
_cell.length_c   1.000
_cell.angle_alpha   90.00
_cell.angle_beta   90.00
_cell.angle_gamma   90.00
#
_symmetry.space_group_name_H-M   'P 1'
#
loop_
_entity.id
_entity.type
_entity.pdbx_description
1 polymer ?
#
loop_
_entity_poly.entity_id
_entity_poly.type
_entity_poly.pdbx_seq_one_letter_code
_entity_poly.pdbx_strand_id
1 'polypeptide(L)'
;MNDSEMRRRELLQQTRRLYDERRDIPAVHPRYGRLYHNLYSSTEEQQKEQTGGSFYLRLVIGILCFICFVYMDQSNAGVAEVNSTSIVNQIEKDLDMDTVMEVWNNL
;
A
#
# COMPACT_ATOMS: atom_id res chain seq x y z
N MET A 1 38.20 -32.12 -39.40
CA MET A 1 36.92 -31.41 -39.15
C MET A 1 36.64 -30.55 -40.35
N ASN A 2 35.44 -30.62 -40.89
CA ASN A 2 35.04 -29.82 -42.04
C ASN A 2 34.83 -28.35 -41.58
N ASP A 3 35.20 -27.36 -42.38
CA ASP A 3 35.03 -25.93 -42.04
C ASP A 3 33.56 -25.60 -41.71
N SER A 4 32.63 -26.31 -42.36
CA SER A 4 31.20 -26.23 -42.09
C SER A 4 30.84 -26.69 -40.66
N GLU A 5 31.51 -27.72 -40.15
CA GLU A 5 31.30 -28.21 -38.78
C GLU A 5 31.86 -27.24 -37.74
N MET A 6 32.99 -26.59 -38.04
CA MET A 6 33.59 -25.58 -37.17
C MET A 6 32.68 -24.36 -37.04
N ARG A 7 32.20 -23.83 -38.18
CA ARG A 7 31.24 -22.71 -38.21
C ARG A 7 29.93 -23.06 -37.49
N ARG A 8 29.42 -24.29 -37.65
CA ARG A 8 28.22 -24.75 -36.94
C ARG A 8 28.43 -24.74 -35.42
N ARG A 9 29.60 -25.16 -34.94
CA ARG A 9 29.92 -25.17 -33.51
C ARG A 9 30.03 -23.77 -32.95
N GLU A 10 30.67 -22.85 -33.66
CA GLU A 10 30.79 -21.45 -33.25
C GLU A 10 29.42 -20.77 -33.14
N LEU A 11 28.54 -20.99 -34.13
CA LEU A 11 27.17 -20.47 -34.09
C LEU A 11 26.35 -21.02 -32.91
N LEU A 12 26.51 -22.31 -32.60
CA LEU A 12 25.86 -22.94 -31.44
C LEU A 12 26.39 -22.37 -30.11
N GLN A 13 27.69 -22.08 -30.03
CA GLN A 13 28.27 -21.44 -28.84
C GLN A 13 27.79 -20.00 -28.68
N GLN A 14 27.69 -19.23 -29.77
CA GLN A 14 27.18 -17.86 -29.74
C GLN A 14 25.70 -17.82 -29.32
N THR A 15 24.86 -18.69 -29.88
CA THR A 15 23.44 -18.79 -29.45
C THR A 15 23.31 -19.22 -28.00
N ARG A 16 24.09 -20.22 -27.55
CA ARG A 16 24.07 -20.63 -26.14
C ARG A 16 24.42 -19.47 -25.21
N ARG A 17 25.45 -18.69 -25.51
CA ARG A 17 25.84 -17.50 -24.71
C ARG A 17 24.73 -16.45 -24.69
N LEU A 18 24.08 -16.19 -25.82
CA LEU A 18 22.99 -15.22 -25.91
C LEU A 18 21.80 -15.57 -25.00
N TYR A 19 21.42 -16.85 -24.95
CA TYR A 19 20.32 -17.32 -24.10
C TYR A 19 20.71 -17.46 -22.63
N ASP A 20 21.97 -17.78 -22.33
CA ASP A 20 22.49 -17.89 -20.96
C ASP A 20 22.58 -16.50 -20.29
N GLU A 21 22.96 -15.47 -21.06
CA GLU A 21 23.05 -14.09 -20.58
C GLU A 21 21.67 -13.41 -20.43
N ARG A 22 20.68 -13.84 -21.22
CA ARG A 22 19.28 -13.40 -21.15
C ARG A 22 18.46 -14.38 -20.30
N ARG A 23 18.76 -14.46 -19.00
CA ARG A 23 17.99 -15.24 -18.01
C ARG A 23 16.67 -14.57 -17.63
N ASP A 24 16.07 -13.86 -18.57
CA ASP A 24 14.79 -13.17 -18.39
C ASP A 24 13.65 -14.14 -18.69
N ILE A 25 12.61 -14.10 -17.86
CA ILE A 25 11.37 -14.84 -18.06
C ILE A 25 10.85 -14.51 -19.48
N PRO A 26 10.65 -15.51 -20.35
CA PRO A 26 10.11 -15.29 -21.69
C PRO A 26 8.73 -14.64 -21.60
N ALA A 27 8.34 -13.92 -22.65
CA ALA A 27 7.03 -13.30 -22.71
C ALA A 27 5.92 -14.37 -22.73
N VAL A 28 5.30 -14.60 -21.57
CA VAL A 28 4.19 -15.56 -21.40
C VAL A 28 2.87 -14.79 -21.38
N HIS A 29 1.89 -15.31 -22.12
CA HIS A 29 0.55 -14.72 -22.13
C HIS A 29 -0.09 -14.77 -20.71
N PRO A 30 -0.78 -13.70 -20.24
CA PRO A 30 -1.28 -13.61 -18.86
C PRO A 30 -2.12 -14.82 -18.40
N ARG A 31 -2.91 -15.40 -19.31
CA ARG A 31 -3.70 -16.62 -19.07
C ARG A 31 -2.86 -17.81 -18.59
N TYR A 32 -1.64 -17.94 -19.10
CA TYR A 32 -0.75 -19.08 -18.84
C TYR A 32 0.43 -18.72 -17.92
N GLY A 33 0.50 -17.48 -17.42
CA GLY A 33 1.58 -17.04 -16.53
C GLY A 33 1.73 -17.94 -15.30
N ARG A 34 0.62 -18.43 -14.74
CA ARG A 34 0.61 -19.38 -13.62
C ARG A 34 1.23 -20.73 -13.99
N LEU A 35 0.96 -21.25 -15.18
CA LEU A 35 1.48 -22.53 -15.63
C LEU A 35 2.99 -22.43 -15.91
N TYR A 36 3.43 -21.35 -16.55
CA TYR A 36 4.85 -21.10 -16.78
C TYR A 36 5.62 -21.02 -15.46
N HIS A 37 5.12 -20.20 -14.52
CA HIS A 37 5.74 -20.07 -13.22
C HIS A 37 5.75 -21.42 -12.49
N ASN A 38 4.66 -22.20 -12.52
CA ASN A 38 4.66 -23.54 -11.91
C ASN A 38 5.71 -24.50 -12.49
N LEU A 39 5.99 -24.43 -13.80
CA LEU A 39 6.94 -25.31 -14.47
C LEU A 39 8.40 -24.89 -14.32
N TYR A 40 8.69 -23.59 -14.21
CA TYR A 40 10.04 -23.04 -14.27
C TYR A 40 10.48 -22.26 -13.02
N SER A 41 9.55 -21.89 -12.13
CA SER A 41 9.88 -21.18 -10.87
C SER A 41 10.84 -21.96 -9.99
N SER A 42 10.79 -23.30 -10.01
CA SER A 42 11.63 -24.18 -9.18
C SER A 42 13.14 -24.04 -9.42
N THR A 43 13.55 -23.40 -10.52
CA THR A 43 14.97 -23.14 -10.85
C THR A 43 15.34 -21.64 -10.74
N GLU A 44 14.35 -20.77 -10.53
CA GLU A 44 14.48 -19.31 -10.42
C GLU A 44 14.11 -18.79 -9.02
N GLU A 45 14.03 -19.67 -8.02
CA GLU A 45 13.49 -19.41 -6.66
C GLU A 45 14.26 -18.38 -5.80
N GLN A 46 15.09 -17.50 -6.36
CA GLN A 46 15.88 -16.55 -5.56
C GLN A 46 15.82 -15.08 -6.00
N GLN A 47 15.01 -14.69 -6.99
CA GLN A 47 14.90 -13.27 -7.34
C GLN A 47 13.45 -12.79 -7.37
N LYS A 48 13.15 -11.89 -6.42
CA LYS A 48 11.95 -11.04 -6.26
C LYS A 48 10.72 -11.74 -5.67
N GLU A 49 10.72 -12.02 -4.38
CA GLU A 49 10.30 -11.08 -3.32
C GLU A 49 8.97 -10.36 -3.58
N GLN A 50 8.10 -10.39 -2.55
CA GLN A 50 6.85 -9.63 -2.35
C GLN A 50 5.51 -10.28 -2.72
N THR A 51 5.36 -11.59 -2.51
CA THR A 51 4.02 -12.18 -2.24
C THR A 51 3.99 -12.97 -0.94
N GLY A 52 4.82 -12.59 0.04
CA GLY A 52 4.65 -13.03 1.42
C GLY A 52 3.36 -12.43 1.98
N GLY A 53 2.36 -13.27 2.23
CA GLY A 53 0.99 -12.85 2.54
C GLY A 53 0.89 -11.83 3.69
N SER A 54 0.29 -10.68 3.40
CA SER A 54 -0.01 -9.62 4.38
C SER A 54 -1.15 -9.98 5.36
N PHE A 55 -1.50 -11.27 5.48
CA PHE A 55 -2.57 -11.75 6.34
C PHE A 55 -2.29 -11.42 7.80
N TYR A 56 -1.08 -11.72 8.29
CA TYR A 56 -0.70 -11.45 9.67
C TYR A 56 -0.73 -9.95 9.99
N LEU A 57 -0.23 -9.10 9.08
CA LEU A 57 -0.29 -7.64 9.24
C LEU A 57 -1.73 -7.13 9.29
N ARG A 58 -2.59 -7.60 8.38
CA ARG A 58 -4.02 -7.24 8.37
C ARG A 58 -4.73 -7.70 9.65
N LEU A 59 -4.38 -8.89 10.15
CA LEU A 59 -4.92 -9.42 11.39
C LEU A 59 -4.49 -8.59 12.60
N VAL A 60 -3.21 -8.24 12.70
CA VAL A 60 -2.69 -7.41 13.80
C VAL A 60 -3.31 -6.01 13.78
N ILE A 61 -3.40 -5.38 12.61
CA ILE A 61 -4.05 -4.07 12.45
C ILE A 61 -5.54 -4.16 12.82
N GLY A 62 -6.23 -5.21 12.39
CA GLY A 62 -7.65 -5.41 12.72
C GLY A 62 -7.89 -5.56 14.23
N ILE A 63 -7.07 -6.33 14.93
CA ILE A 63 -7.16 -6.50 16.38
C ILE A 63 -6.86 -5.18 17.10
N LEU A 64 -5.84 -4.44 16.67
CA LEU A 64 -5.50 -3.13 17.23
C LEU A 64 -6.66 -2.15 17.11
N CYS A 65 -7.25 -2.02 15.90
CA CYS A 65 -8.39 -1.15 15.66
C CYS A 65 -9.60 -1.55 16.52
N PHE A 66 -9.85 -2.85 16.70
CA PHE A 66 -10.93 -3.35 17.53
C PHE A 66 -10.72 -3.00 19.02
N ILE A 67 -9.50 -3.15 19.55
CA ILE A 67 -9.18 -2.76 20.93
C ILE A 67 -9.36 -1.26 21.11
N CYS A 68 -8.89 -0.43 20.18
CA CYS A 68 -9.10 1.01 20.23
C CYS A 68 -10.59 1.38 20.21
N PHE A 69 -11.39 0.72 19.38
CA PHE A 69 -12.84 0.94 19.33
C PHE A 69 -13.51 0.59 20.67
N VAL A 70 -13.21 -0.59 21.23
CA VAL A 70 -13.76 -1.01 22.53
C VAL A 70 -13.30 -0.09 23.66
N TYR A 71 -12.05 0.39 23.60
CA TYR A 71 -11.55 1.36 24.56
C TYR A 71 -12.30 2.69 24.46
N MET A 72 -12.50 3.22 23.25
CA MET A 72 -13.29 4.44 23.03
C MET A 72 -14.75 4.29 23.49
N ASP A 73 -15.35 3.12 23.26
CA ASP A 73 -16.71 2.78 23.66
C ASP A 73 -16.84 2.68 25.19
N GLN A 74 -15.91 1.97 25.85
CA GLN A 74 -15.91 1.84 27.31
C GLN A 74 -15.49 3.13 28.03
N SER A 75 -14.55 3.88 27.47
CA SER A 75 -14.04 5.07 28.14
C SER A 75 -15.08 6.18 28.20
N ASN A 76 -16.23 6.06 27.51
CA ASN A 76 -17.22 7.15 27.32
C ASN A 76 -16.47 8.49 27.16
N ALA A 77 -15.35 8.44 26.46
CA ALA A 77 -14.52 9.61 26.28
C ALA A 77 -15.29 10.35 25.21
N GLY A 78 -16.24 11.17 25.67
CA GLY A 78 -17.00 12.06 24.85
C GLY A 78 -15.99 12.80 24.02
N VAL A 79 -15.81 12.38 22.77
CA VAL A 79 -15.08 13.15 21.77
C VAL A 79 -15.98 14.35 21.57
N ALA A 80 -15.68 15.36 22.38
CA ALA A 80 -16.44 16.54 22.64
C ALA A 80 -17.79 16.29 23.35
N GLU A 81 -17.82 16.41 24.67
CA GLU A 81 -18.95 17.06 25.36
C GLU A 81 -19.06 18.53 24.88
N VAL A 82 -19.25 18.75 23.58
CA VAL A 82 -19.84 19.99 23.10
C VAL A 82 -21.33 19.72 23.03
N ASN A 83 -21.95 19.80 24.21
CA ASN A 83 -23.39 19.88 24.30
C ASN A 83 -23.82 21.05 23.39
N SER A 84 -24.64 20.80 22.37
CA SER A 84 -25.02 21.82 21.37
C SER A 84 -25.59 23.08 22.03
N THR A 85 -26.17 22.94 23.23
CA THR A 85 -26.63 24.06 24.05
C THR A 85 -25.51 24.96 24.57
N SER A 86 -24.32 24.43 24.88
CA SER A 86 -23.15 25.25 25.26
C SER A 86 -22.56 26.02 24.09
N ILE A 87 -22.56 25.44 22.88
CA ILE A 87 -22.14 26.17 21.66
C ILE A 87 -23.11 27.32 21.37
N VAL A 88 -24.41 27.08 21.42
CA VAL A 88 -25.43 28.12 21.17
C VAL A 88 -25.37 29.23 22.20
N ASN A 89 -25.26 28.89 23.50
CA ASN A 89 -25.19 29.88 24.58
C ASN A 89 -23.89 30.71 24.54
N GLN A 90 -22.79 30.14 24.04
CA GLN A 90 -21.54 30.86 23.86
C GLN A 90 -21.56 31.78 22.62
N ILE A 91 -22.25 31.39 21.54
CA ILE A 91 -22.52 32.25 20.38
C ILE A 91 -23.49 33.39 20.75
N GLU A 92 -24.49 33.11 21.60
CA GLU A 92 -25.49 34.07 22.06
C GLU A 92 -24.90 35.14 22.99
N LYS A 93 -23.85 34.82 23.76
CA LYS A 93 -23.16 35.77 24.64
C LYS A 93 -22.23 36.75 23.93
N ASP A 94 -21.76 36.45 22.73
CA ASP A 94 -20.76 37.28 22.01
C ASP A 94 -21.35 38.47 21.26
N LEU A 95 -22.67 38.67 21.29
CA LEU A 95 -23.33 39.82 20.66
C LEU A 95 -24.06 40.68 21.69
N ASP A 96 -23.35 41.13 22.71
CA ASP A 96 -23.87 42.17 23.60
C ASP A 96 -23.78 43.52 22.88
N MET A 97 -24.88 43.91 22.21
CA MET A 97 -24.99 45.12 21.38
C MET A 97 -24.57 46.40 22.11
N ASP A 98 -24.66 46.42 23.44
CA ASP A 98 -24.23 47.56 24.25
C ASP A 98 -22.70 47.75 24.20
N THR A 99 -21.92 46.67 24.17
CA THR A 99 -20.45 46.75 24.04
C THR A 99 -20.03 47.22 22.64
N VAL A 100 -20.75 46.79 21.60
CA VAL A 100 -20.51 47.21 20.21
C VAL A 100 -20.86 48.69 20.03
N MET A 101 -21.94 49.16 20.67
CA MET A 101 -22.35 50.55 20.59
C MET A 101 -21.43 51.49 21.38
N GLU A 102 -20.86 51.03 22.50
CA GLU A 102 -19.86 51.77 23.26
C GLU A 102 -18.55 51.96 22.48
N VAL A 103 -18.08 50.92 21.78
CA VAL A 103 -16.90 51.01 20.90
C VAL A 103 -17.16 51.90 19.69
N TRP A 104 -18.35 51.85 19.11
CA TRP A 104 -18.74 52.69 17.97
C TRP A 104 -18.83 54.18 18.33
N ASN A 105 -19.30 54.51 19.54
CA ASN A 105 -19.37 55.88 20.02
C ASN A 105 -18.03 56.46 20.47
N ASN A 106 -17.03 55.60 20.73
CA ASN A 106 -15.67 55.99 21.11
C ASN A 106 -14.70 56.08 19.90
N LEU A 107 -15.19 55.90 18.67
CA LEU A 107 -14.44 56.09 17.41
C LEU A 107 -14.81 57.44 16.76
#